data_AF-A0A918PEG0-F1
#
_entry.id   AF-A0A918PEG0-F1
#
_cell.length_a   1.000
_cell.length_b   1.000
_cell.length_c   1.000
_cell.angle_alpha   90.00
_cell.angle_beta   90.00
_cell.angle_gamma   90.00
#
_symmetry.space_group_name_H-M   'P 1'
#
loop_
_entity.id
_entity.type
_entity.pdbx_description
1 polymer ?
#
loop_
_entity_poly.entity_id
_entity_poly.type
_entity_poly.pdbx_seq_one_letter_code
_entity_poly.pdbx_strand_id
1 'polypeptide(L)'
;MTRVENAPLLQAVRAEDRAHRRHERTGLIGWAAVAVLTAYGLAQVYWALGGSGFPFGADDANPEYSAFEHIGRAQLAPWLAAGFLLSAVVAVLLALPGRHRVPTPVLLGATGLSVAGVLGAIADFRILGNLAYVFMLKFSAINWTVINQVFAVVAVGLMAMSAVTYQRRTTGACVACGRNDSGAGWTSPRSAARWGRRAAYTAVAVPLVYASTRWAWAVGYPLGLSDEMWEEGKEDNLWLFGAALATMGALGSLLTLGLVQRWGEVFPRWIPGLRGRRVPPALAIVPASLVAVMVTTAGIMYIRLHFQGAFDNPAENWGATVPETIWPVWGVALAAATLAYYFRRRGACKRCGRGAGGTAAEPEPRRASNSSMSA
;
A
#
# COMPACT_ATOMS: atom_id res chain seq x y z
N MET A 1 41.13 -29.18 -22.73
CA MET A 1 40.29 -28.49 -23.73
C MET A 1 38.78 -28.58 -23.46
N THR A 2 38.28 -29.30 -22.45
CA THR A 2 36.84 -29.57 -22.24
C THR A 2 36.09 -28.58 -21.32
N ARG A 3 36.74 -27.54 -20.78
CA ARG A 3 36.12 -26.60 -19.81
C ARG A 3 35.45 -25.37 -20.42
N VAL A 4 35.77 -25.03 -21.68
CA VAL A 4 35.30 -23.79 -22.32
C VAL A 4 34.01 -24.02 -23.14
N GLU A 5 33.81 -25.21 -23.72
CA GLU A 5 32.62 -25.53 -24.55
C GLU A 5 31.31 -25.68 -23.75
N ASN A 6 31.37 -25.95 -22.45
CA ASN A 6 30.17 -26.16 -21.62
C ASN A 6 29.65 -24.88 -20.95
N ALA A 7 30.37 -23.76 -21.04
CA ALA A 7 29.96 -22.48 -20.46
C ALA A 7 28.60 -21.96 -21.01
N PRO A 8 28.32 -21.97 -22.33
CA PRO A 8 27.03 -21.52 -22.86
C PRO A 8 25.86 -22.46 -22.47
N LEU A 9 26.08 -23.77 -22.47
CA LEU A 9 25.08 -24.76 -22.02
C LEU A 9 24.73 -24.61 -20.53
N LEU A 10 25.75 -24.45 -19.67
CA LEU A 10 25.53 -24.20 -18.25
C LEU A 10 24.86 -22.84 -17.99
N GLN A 11 25.11 -21.83 -18.84
CA GLN A 11 24.42 -20.54 -18.76
C GLN A 11 22.95 -20.67 -19.19
N ALA A 12 22.66 -21.44 -20.24
CA ALA A 12 21.30 -21.72 -20.72
C ALA A 12 20.48 -22.48 -19.67
N VAL A 13 21.03 -23.58 -19.14
CA VAL A 13 20.38 -24.36 -18.06
C VAL A 13 20.13 -23.47 -16.84
N ARG A 14 21.12 -22.68 -16.39
CA ARG A 14 20.91 -21.74 -15.27
C ARG A 14 19.89 -20.64 -15.60
N ALA A 15 19.72 -20.25 -16.86
CA ALA A 15 18.73 -19.26 -17.27
C ALA A 15 17.31 -19.84 -17.23
N GLU A 16 17.12 -21.06 -17.73
CA GLU A 16 15.87 -21.82 -17.64
C GLU A 16 15.46 -22.09 -16.19
N ASP A 17 16.42 -22.53 -15.37
CA ASP A 17 16.22 -22.85 -13.95
C ASP A 17 15.89 -21.60 -13.10
N ARG A 18 16.29 -20.41 -13.57
CA ARG A 18 15.91 -19.11 -12.97
C ARG A 18 14.58 -18.58 -13.50
N ALA A 19 14.23 -18.90 -14.74
CA ALA A 19 12.93 -18.57 -15.33
C ALA A 19 11.82 -19.41 -14.69
N HIS A 20 12.09 -20.70 -14.44
CA HIS A 20 11.15 -21.64 -13.83
C HIS A 20 10.82 -21.28 -12.38
N ARG A 21 11.83 -21.08 -11.51
CA ARG A 21 11.65 -20.62 -10.12
C ARG A 21 10.90 -19.28 -9.98
N ARG A 22 10.95 -18.41 -11.00
CA ARG A 22 10.20 -17.15 -11.01
C ARG A 22 8.77 -17.31 -11.53
N HIS A 23 8.52 -18.29 -12.40
CA HIS A 23 7.17 -18.68 -12.80
C HIS A 23 6.39 -19.20 -11.59
N GLU A 24 7.02 -20.06 -10.79
CA GLU A 24 6.49 -20.56 -9.51
C GLU A 24 6.15 -19.42 -8.55
N ARG A 25 7.05 -18.44 -8.33
CA ARG A 25 6.80 -17.30 -7.43
C ARG A 25 5.57 -16.46 -7.80
N THR A 26 5.25 -16.31 -9.08
CA THR A 26 4.03 -15.59 -9.49
C THR A 26 2.76 -16.40 -9.29
N GLY A 27 2.82 -17.73 -9.40
CA GLY A 27 1.72 -18.63 -9.05
C GLY A 27 1.51 -18.74 -7.54
N LEU A 28 2.60 -18.68 -6.77
CA LEU A 28 2.59 -18.73 -5.30
C LEU A 28 1.76 -17.61 -4.67
N ILE A 29 1.74 -16.39 -5.24
CA ILE A 29 0.91 -15.29 -4.72
C ILE A 29 -0.58 -15.62 -4.80
N GLY A 30 -1.03 -16.21 -5.92
CA GLY A 30 -2.43 -16.60 -6.08
C GLY A 30 -2.84 -17.66 -5.08
N TRP A 31 -2.03 -18.70 -4.91
CA TRP A 31 -2.30 -19.76 -3.94
C TRP A 31 -2.14 -19.31 -2.48
N ALA A 32 -1.23 -18.38 -2.19
CA ALA A 32 -1.14 -17.76 -0.88
C ALA A 32 -2.40 -16.95 -0.55
N ALA A 33 -2.94 -16.20 -1.51
CA ALA A 33 -4.21 -15.49 -1.35
C ALA A 33 -5.35 -16.49 -1.03
N VAL A 34 -5.45 -17.59 -1.80
CA VAL A 34 -6.42 -18.66 -1.55
C VAL A 34 -6.27 -19.22 -0.13
N ALA A 35 -5.05 -19.61 0.26
CA ALA A 35 -4.80 -20.21 1.57
C ALA A 35 -5.19 -19.27 2.72
N VAL A 36 -4.78 -18.00 2.65
CA VAL A 36 -5.06 -17.02 3.71
C VAL A 36 -6.54 -16.67 3.77
N LEU A 37 -7.21 -16.45 2.63
CA LEU A 37 -8.64 -16.14 2.59
C LEU A 37 -9.49 -17.33 3.06
N THR A 38 -9.15 -18.55 2.66
CA THR A 38 -9.83 -19.76 3.14
C THR A 38 -9.62 -19.95 4.63
N ALA A 39 -8.37 -19.85 5.12
CA ALA A 39 -8.08 -20.00 6.55
C ALA A 39 -8.83 -18.95 7.38
N TYR A 40 -8.84 -17.70 6.94
CA TYR A 40 -9.55 -16.63 7.64
C TYR A 40 -11.07 -16.78 7.54
N GLY A 41 -11.61 -17.19 6.39
CA GLY A 41 -13.03 -17.52 6.23
C GLY A 41 -13.47 -18.67 7.14
N LEU A 42 -12.64 -19.71 7.29
CA LEU A 42 -12.90 -20.81 8.22
C LEU A 42 -12.81 -20.36 9.69
N ALA A 43 -11.92 -19.43 10.02
CA ALA A 43 -11.89 -18.81 11.36
C ALA A 43 -13.21 -18.06 11.65
N GLN A 44 -13.77 -17.37 10.65
CA GLN A 44 -15.09 -16.74 10.78
C GLN A 44 -16.22 -17.77 10.95
N VAL A 45 -16.15 -18.92 10.27
CA VAL A 45 -17.10 -20.04 10.50
C VAL A 45 -16.98 -20.55 11.94
N TYR A 46 -15.76 -20.71 12.47
CA TYR A 46 -15.55 -21.11 13.86
C TYR A 46 -16.24 -20.15 14.85
N TRP A 47 -16.11 -18.83 14.66
CA TRP A 47 -16.80 -17.85 15.49
C TRP A 47 -18.31 -17.84 15.28
N ALA A 48 -18.79 -18.02 14.04
CA ALA A 48 -20.21 -18.16 13.74
C ALA A 48 -20.86 -19.36 14.44
N LEU A 49 -20.10 -20.44 14.65
CA LEU A 49 -20.52 -21.64 15.37
C LEU A 49 -20.38 -21.53 16.89
N GLY A 50 -20.07 -20.34 17.43
CA GLY A 50 -19.99 -20.09 18.87
C GLY A 50 -18.59 -20.20 19.46
N GLY A 51 -17.54 -20.27 18.62
CA GLY A 51 -16.16 -20.15 19.04
C GLY A 51 -15.87 -18.86 19.83
N SER A 52 -14.93 -18.91 20.76
CA SER A 52 -14.57 -17.75 21.59
C SER A 52 -13.59 -16.81 20.88
N GLY A 53 -13.49 -15.57 21.39
CA GLY A 53 -12.53 -14.58 20.89
C GLY A 53 -12.88 -13.99 19.52
N PHE A 54 -14.18 -13.79 19.24
CA PHE A 54 -14.61 -13.05 18.05
C PHE A 54 -14.13 -11.59 18.15
N PRO A 55 -13.39 -11.05 17.16
CA PRO A 55 -12.66 -9.80 17.32
C PRO A 55 -13.41 -8.54 16.84
N PHE A 56 -14.67 -8.65 16.40
CA PHE A 56 -15.35 -7.57 15.68
C PHE A 56 -16.75 -7.28 16.23
N GLY A 57 -17.27 -6.11 15.85
CA GLY A 57 -18.63 -5.68 16.17
C GLY A 57 -18.83 -5.43 17.66
N ALA A 58 -19.99 -5.82 18.19
CA ALA A 58 -20.32 -5.62 19.61
C ALA A 58 -19.42 -6.40 20.58
N ASP A 59 -18.73 -7.45 20.09
CA ASP A 59 -17.80 -8.27 20.86
C ASP A 59 -16.36 -7.70 20.84
N ASP A 60 -16.10 -6.62 20.10
CA ASP A 60 -14.81 -5.94 20.05
C ASP A 60 -14.44 -5.36 21.42
N ALA A 61 -13.13 -5.26 21.72
CA ALA A 61 -12.66 -4.60 22.93
C ALA A 61 -12.97 -3.09 22.95
N ASN A 62 -13.06 -2.46 21.78
CA ASN A 62 -13.47 -1.05 21.61
C ASN A 62 -14.51 -0.96 20.47
N PRO A 63 -15.78 -1.34 20.72
CA PRO A 63 -16.83 -1.41 19.70
C PRO A 63 -17.10 -0.08 18.99
N GLU A 64 -16.88 1.06 19.66
CA GLU A 64 -17.15 2.43 19.17
C GLU A 64 -16.36 2.79 17.90
N TYR A 65 -15.25 2.09 17.64
CA TYR A 65 -14.47 2.27 16.41
C TYR A 65 -14.89 1.33 15.28
N SER A 66 -15.69 0.31 15.58
CA SER A 66 -16.15 -0.68 14.60
C SER A 66 -17.27 -0.13 13.72
N ALA A 67 -17.29 -0.51 12.44
CA ALA A 67 -18.46 -0.24 11.59
C ALA A 67 -19.71 -1.02 12.04
N PHE A 68 -19.51 -2.02 12.88
CA PHE A 68 -20.51 -2.99 13.30
C PHE A 68 -20.74 -2.97 14.81
N GLU A 69 -20.53 -1.81 15.45
CA GLU A 69 -20.61 -1.60 16.91
C GLU A 69 -21.83 -2.29 17.56
N HIS A 70 -23.00 -2.23 16.92
CA HIS A 70 -24.24 -2.79 17.46
C HIS A 70 -24.57 -4.21 16.94
N ILE A 71 -23.69 -4.82 16.17
CA ILE A 71 -23.90 -6.14 15.57
C ILE A 71 -23.04 -7.16 16.30
N GLY A 72 -23.68 -8.07 17.04
CA GLY A 72 -22.98 -9.15 17.74
C GLY A 72 -22.54 -10.29 16.83
N ARG A 73 -21.66 -11.14 17.36
CA ARG A 73 -21.07 -12.31 16.68
C ARG A 73 -22.06 -13.16 15.88
N ALA A 74 -23.24 -13.43 16.43
CA ALA A 74 -24.21 -14.36 15.86
C ALA A 74 -24.74 -13.87 14.51
N GLN A 75 -24.75 -12.56 14.31
CA GLN A 75 -25.18 -11.92 13.08
C GLN A 75 -23.98 -11.62 12.18
N LEU A 76 -22.88 -11.08 12.73
CA LEU A 76 -21.75 -10.60 11.94
C LEU A 76 -20.85 -11.73 11.39
N ALA A 77 -20.51 -12.72 12.22
CA ALA A 77 -19.55 -13.77 11.84
C ALA A 77 -19.98 -14.59 10.60
N PRO A 78 -21.27 -14.97 10.42
CA PRO A 78 -21.74 -15.62 9.19
C PRO A 78 -21.51 -14.78 7.92
N TRP A 79 -21.74 -13.47 7.98
CA TRP A 79 -21.51 -12.58 6.83
C TRP A 79 -20.03 -12.44 6.50
N LEU A 80 -19.18 -12.32 7.53
CA LEU A 80 -17.72 -12.31 7.33
C LEU A 80 -17.22 -13.63 6.75
N ALA A 81 -17.71 -14.76 7.26
CA ALA A 81 -17.40 -16.08 6.73
C ALA A 81 -17.77 -16.18 5.24
N ALA A 82 -19.01 -15.82 4.88
CA ALA A 82 -19.46 -15.80 3.50
C ALA A 82 -18.56 -14.89 2.64
N GLY A 83 -18.28 -13.67 3.08
CA GLY A 83 -17.45 -12.70 2.36
C GLY A 83 -16.01 -13.20 2.09
N PHE A 84 -15.33 -13.74 3.11
CA PHE A 84 -13.97 -14.25 2.97
C PHE A 84 -13.91 -15.56 2.17
N LEU A 85 -14.89 -16.46 2.33
CA LEU A 85 -14.96 -17.70 1.53
C LEU A 85 -15.30 -17.42 0.06
N LEU A 86 -16.20 -16.49 -0.23
CA LEU A 86 -16.46 -16.04 -1.60
C LEU A 86 -15.21 -15.37 -2.20
N SER A 87 -14.50 -14.56 -1.41
CA SER A 87 -13.22 -13.98 -1.82
C SER A 87 -12.17 -15.06 -2.11
N ALA A 88 -12.16 -16.16 -1.35
CA ALA A 88 -11.30 -17.31 -1.61
C ALA A 88 -11.65 -18.01 -2.93
N VAL A 89 -12.93 -18.17 -3.26
CA VAL A 89 -13.39 -18.71 -4.56
C VAL A 89 -12.91 -17.80 -5.69
N VAL A 90 -13.06 -16.49 -5.57
CA VAL A 90 -12.54 -15.53 -6.56
C VAL A 90 -11.01 -15.64 -6.66
N ALA A 91 -10.30 -15.75 -5.53
CA ALA A 91 -8.85 -15.94 -5.53
C ALA A 91 -8.41 -17.25 -6.22
N VAL A 92 -9.19 -18.33 -6.13
CA VAL A 92 -8.95 -19.57 -6.88
C VAL A 92 -9.08 -19.30 -8.38
N LEU A 93 -10.17 -18.66 -8.82
CA LEU A 93 -10.37 -18.28 -10.22
C LEU A 93 -9.27 -17.35 -10.74
N LEU A 94 -8.75 -16.47 -9.89
CA LEU A 94 -7.61 -15.62 -10.25
C LEU A 94 -6.30 -16.43 -10.31
N ALA A 95 -6.11 -17.43 -9.46
CA ALA A 95 -4.88 -18.23 -9.42
C ALA A 95 -4.76 -19.20 -10.61
N LEU A 96 -5.89 -19.80 -11.01
CA LEU A 96 -5.96 -20.78 -12.09
C LEU A 96 -5.41 -20.23 -13.43
N PRO A 97 -4.84 -21.10 -14.28
CA PRO A 97 -4.38 -20.70 -15.60
C PRO A 97 -5.55 -20.54 -16.58
N GLY A 98 -5.38 -19.65 -17.56
CA GLY A 98 -6.32 -19.46 -18.68
C GLY A 98 -7.40 -18.39 -18.44
N ARG A 99 -8.25 -18.21 -19.45
CA ARG A 99 -9.47 -17.39 -19.33
C ARG A 99 -10.63 -18.28 -18.92
N HIS A 100 -11.45 -17.80 -18.00
CA HIS A 100 -12.63 -18.51 -17.51
C HIS A 100 -13.89 -17.97 -18.19
N ARG A 101 -15.01 -18.68 -18.04
CA ARG A 101 -16.32 -18.20 -18.47
C ARG A 101 -16.72 -16.90 -17.77
N VAL A 102 -16.21 -16.68 -16.55
CA VAL A 102 -16.43 -15.44 -15.80
C VAL A 102 -15.60 -14.30 -16.42
N PRO A 103 -16.21 -13.18 -16.83
CA PRO A 103 -15.49 -12.06 -17.42
C PRO A 103 -14.46 -11.47 -16.45
N THR A 104 -13.28 -11.10 -16.97
CA THR A 104 -12.23 -10.43 -16.18
C THR A 104 -12.73 -9.21 -15.39
N PRO A 105 -13.57 -8.31 -15.94
CA PRO A 105 -14.11 -7.19 -15.17
C PRO A 105 -14.91 -7.62 -13.93
N VAL A 106 -15.61 -8.75 -13.97
CA VAL A 106 -16.36 -9.28 -12.82
C VAL A 106 -15.41 -9.74 -11.72
N LEU A 107 -14.35 -10.47 -12.07
CA LEU A 107 -13.34 -10.91 -11.09
C LEU A 107 -12.60 -9.73 -10.44
N LEU A 108 -12.25 -8.72 -11.25
CA LEU A 108 -11.61 -7.50 -10.75
C LEU A 108 -12.58 -6.67 -9.90
N GLY A 109 -13.84 -6.56 -10.30
CA GLY A 109 -14.89 -5.90 -9.53
C GLY A 109 -15.13 -6.57 -8.18
N ALA A 110 -15.22 -7.91 -8.15
CA ALA A 110 -15.34 -8.68 -6.92
C ALA A 110 -14.13 -8.49 -6.00
N THR A 111 -12.91 -8.49 -6.57
CA THR A 111 -11.69 -8.18 -5.79
C THR A 111 -11.73 -6.75 -5.22
N GLY A 112 -12.15 -5.77 -6.03
CA GLY A 112 -12.31 -4.39 -5.60
C GLY A 112 -13.32 -4.25 -4.46
N LEU A 113 -14.44 -4.98 -4.54
CA LEU A 113 -15.45 -5.02 -3.48
C LEU A 113 -14.91 -5.63 -2.18
N SER A 114 -14.17 -6.74 -2.24
CA SER A 114 -13.54 -7.34 -1.06
C SER A 114 -12.54 -6.40 -0.40
N VAL A 115 -11.70 -5.74 -1.21
CA VAL A 115 -10.74 -4.73 -0.70
C VAL A 115 -11.47 -3.55 -0.08
N ALA A 116 -12.50 -3.02 -0.74
CA ALA A 116 -13.28 -1.90 -0.23
C ALA A 116 -14.03 -2.25 1.06
N GLY A 117 -14.62 -3.44 1.15
CA GLY A 117 -15.30 -3.93 2.35
C GLY A 117 -14.34 -4.05 3.54
N VAL A 118 -13.15 -4.62 3.33
CA VAL A 118 -12.15 -4.72 4.41
C VAL A 118 -11.62 -3.35 4.81
N LEU A 119 -11.21 -2.51 3.85
CA LEU A 119 -10.62 -1.20 4.16
C LEU A 119 -11.64 -0.18 4.69
N GLY A 120 -12.92 -0.35 4.37
CA GLY A 120 -13.98 0.59 4.76
C GLY A 120 -14.84 0.16 5.95
N ALA A 121 -14.93 -1.14 6.24
CA ALA A 121 -15.79 -1.64 7.32
C ALA A 121 -15.07 -2.48 8.39
N ILE A 122 -13.96 -3.14 8.06
CA ILE A 122 -13.24 -4.03 9.00
C ILE A 122 -12.01 -3.37 9.59
N ALA A 123 -11.20 -2.73 8.76
CA ALA A 123 -10.04 -1.97 9.18
C ALA A 123 -10.46 -0.57 9.62
N ASP A 124 -9.86 -0.08 10.71
CA ASP A 124 -10.14 1.25 11.25
C ASP A 124 -8.84 1.98 11.62
N PHE A 125 -8.97 3.10 12.33
CA PHE A 125 -7.83 3.93 12.70
C PHE A 125 -6.82 3.24 13.63
N ARG A 126 -7.21 2.16 14.34
CA ARG A 126 -6.34 1.50 15.31
C ARG A 126 -5.09 0.93 14.68
N ILE A 127 -5.10 0.57 13.39
CA ILE A 127 -3.88 0.17 12.67
C ILE A 127 -2.89 1.34 12.59
N LEU A 128 -3.37 2.55 12.29
CA LEU A 128 -2.56 3.76 12.24
C LEU A 128 -2.14 4.22 13.66
N GLY A 129 -3.07 4.23 14.61
CA GLY A 129 -2.81 4.64 15.99
C GLY A 129 -1.76 3.76 16.67
N ASN A 130 -1.84 2.43 16.47
CA ASN A 130 -0.83 1.51 17.01
C ASN A 130 0.55 1.69 16.38
N LEU A 131 0.65 2.16 15.13
CA LEU A 131 1.95 2.53 14.57
C LEU A 131 2.60 3.66 15.38
N ALA A 132 1.83 4.68 15.78
CA ALA A 132 2.32 5.75 16.65
C ALA A 132 2.72 5.20 18.04
N TYR A 133 1.91 4.31 18.61
CA TYR A 133 2.25 3.68 19.90
C TYR A 133 3.53 2.84 19.86
N VAL A 134 3.81 2.14 18.76
CA VAL A 134 5.09 1.43 18.57
C VAL A 134 6.27 2.40 18.60
N PHE A 135 6.18 3.58 17.96
CA PHE A 135 7.22 4.60 18.04
C PHE A 135 7.39 5.20 19.44
N MET A 136 6.32 5.22 20.23
CA MET A 136 6.33 5.63 21.65
C MET A 136 6.70 4.49 22.61
N LEU A 137 7.06 3.30 22.10
CA LEU A 137 7.35 2.10 22.89
C LEU A 137 6.19 1.63 23.79
N LYS A 138 4.95 1.93 23.40
CA LYS A 138 3.70 1.53 24.09
C LYS A 138 3.05 0.33 23.41
N PHE A 139 3.48 -0.89 23.74
CA PHE A 139 2.99 -2.11 23.08
C PHE A 139 1.67 -2.66 23.65
N SER A 140 1.21 -2.16 24.81
CA SER A 140 -0.02 -2.62 25.46
C SER A 140 -1.30 -2.38 24.66
N ALA A 141 -1.26 -1.49 23.68
CA ALA A 141 -2.41 -1.15 22.82
C ALA A 141 -2.62 -2.15 21.66
N ILE A 142 -1.66 -3.04 21.38
CA ILE A 142 -1.78 -4.06 20.33
C ILE A 142 -2.57 -5.24 20.90
N ASN A 143 -3.89 -5.21 20.69
CA ASN A 143 -4.80 -6.26 21.14
C ASN A 143 -5.17 -7.23 20.00
N TRP A 144 -5.98 -8.24 20.35
CA TRP A 144 -6.45 -9.28 19.42
C TRP A 144 -7.22 -8.71 18.22
N THR A 145 -7.99 -7.63 18.42
CA THR A 145 -8.73 -6.97 17.35
C THR A 145 -7.79 -6.39 16.30
N VAL A 146 -6.77 -5.64 16.72
CA VAL A 146 -5.81 -5.00 15.80
C VAL A 146 -5.08 -6.05 14.96
N ILE A 147 -4.69 -7.17 15.58
CA ILE A 147 -4.06 -8.30 14.88
C ILE A 147 -5.00 -8.87 13.81
N ASN A 148 -6.29 -9.03 14.11
CA ASN A 148 -7.28 -9.52 13.15
C ASN A 148 -7.51 -8.57 11.97
N GLN A 149 -7.51 -7.25 12.22
CA GLN A 149 -7.58 -6.28 11.13
C GLN A 149 -6.37 -6.39 10.20
N VAL A 150 -5.16 -6.58 10.75
CA VAL A 150 -3.95 -6.81 9.94
C VAL A 150 -4.09 -8.08 9.09
N PHE A 151 -4.61 -9.19 9.66
CA PHE A 151 -4.89 -10.40 8.89
C PHE A 151 -5.87 -10.15 7.74
N ALA A 152 -6.98 -9.45 8.00
CA ALA A 152 -7.97 -9.09 6.99
C ALA A 152 -7.34 -8.25 5.85
N VAL A 153 -6.57 -7.21 6.18
CA VAL A 153 -5.89 -6.33 5.22
C VAL A 153 -4.86 -7.11 4.39
N VAL A 154 -4.07 -7.98 5.02
CA VAL A 154 -3.09 -8.83 4.31
C VAL A 154 -3.78 -9.80 3.36
N ALA A 155 -4.90 -10.40 3.78
CA ALA A 155 -5.66 -11.34 2.96
C ALA A 155 -6.16 -10.69 1.65
N VAL A 156 -6.82 -9.52 1.76
CA VAL A 156 -7.28 -8.79 0.56
C VAL A 156 -6.14 -8.13 -0.22
N GLY A 157 -5.02 -7.80 0.43
CA GLY A 157 -3.81 -7.34 -0.24
C GLY A 157 -3.19 -8.42 -1.15
N LEU A 158 -3.12 -9.67 -0.67
CA LEU A 158 -2.71 -10.83 -1.47
C LEU A 158 -3.69 -11.07 -2.62
N MET A 159 -4.98 -10.94 -2.38
CA MET A 159 -6.02 -11.03 -3.41
C MET A 159 -5.85 -9.96 -4.49
N ALA A 160 -5.62 -8.70 -4.12
CA ALA A 160 -5.38 -7.60 -5.05
C ALA A 160 -4.12 -7.84 -5.90
N MET A 161 -3.05 -8.35 -5.30
CA MET A 161 -1.86 -8.76 -6.05
C MET A 161 -2.15 -9.91 -7.03
N SER A 162 -2.96 -10.90 -6.63
CA SER A 162 -3.44 -11.98 -7.50
C SER A 162 -4.27 -11.46 -8.66
N ALA A 163 -5.15 -10.49 -8.42
CA ALA A 163 -5.94 -9.83 -9.46
C ALA A 163 -5.05 -9.08 -10.47
N VAL A 164 -4.01 -8.38 -10.00
CA VAL A 164 -3.03 -7.72 -10.86
C VAL A 164 -2.24 -8.73 -11.70
N THR A 165 -1.82 -9.86 -11.15
CA THR A 165 -1.11 -10.89 -11.92
C THR A 165 -2.02 -11.58 -12.93
N TYR A 166 -3.28 -11.85 -12.57
CA TYR A 166 -4.31 -12.35 -13.48
C TYR A 166 -4.57 -11.39 -14.64
N GLN A 167 -4.83 -10.10 -14.35
CA GLN A 167 -5.05 -9.08 -15.38
C GLN A 167 -3.86 -8.96 -16.34
N ARG A 168 -2.63 -9.01 -15.82
CA ARG A 168 -1.42 -9.02 -16.67
C ARG A 168 -1.38 -10.25 -17.58
N ARG A 169 -1.71 -11.44 -17.07
CA ARG A 169 -1.77 -12.68 -17.87
C ARG A 169 -2.82 -12.57 -18.98
N THR A 170 -4.03 -12.14 -18.66
CA THR A 170 -5.15 -12.14 -19.63
C THR A 170 -5.05 -11.05 -20.68
N THR A 171 -4.25 -10.00 -20.45
CA THR A 171 -3.95 -8.91 -21.39
C THR A 171 -2.67 -9.13 -22.18
N GLY A 172 -1.99 -10.27 -22.02
CA GLY A 172 -0.73 -10.56 -22.70
C GLY A 172 0.46 -9.72 -22.20
N ALA A 173 0.32 -9.05 -21.06
CA ALA A 173 1.41 -8.31 -20.43
C ALA A 173 2.36 -9.24 -19.66
N CYS A 174 3.61 -8.83 -19.52
CA CYS A 174 4.57 -9.53 -18.68
C CYS A 174 4.08 -9.55 -17.23
N VAL A 175 3.76 -10.73 -16.68
CA VAL A 175 3.21 -10.87 -15.31
C VAL A 175 4.09 -10.25 -14.22
N ALA A 176 5.41 -10.21 -14.42
CA ALA A 176 6.35 -9.66 -13.46
C ALA A 176 6.39 -8.12 -13.44
N CYS A 177 6.30 -7.46 -14.60
CA CYS A 177 6.51 -6.00 -14.70
C CYS A 177 5.33 -5.21 -15.30
N GLY A 178 4.34 -5.90 -15.85
CA GLY A 178 3.15 -5.33 -16.51
C GLY A 178 3.40 -4.72 -17.89
N ARG A 179 4.60 -4.86 -18.47
CA ARG A 179 4.89 -4.33 -19.82
C ARG A 179 4.33 -5.26 -20.92
N ASN A 180 3.74 -4.68 -21.94
CA ASN A 180 3.21 -5.31 -23.17
C ASN A 180 3.66 -4.50 -24.40
N ASP A 181 3.26 -4.94 -25.60
CA ASP A 181 3.76 -4.39 -26.88
C ASP A 181 3.19 -3.02 -27.23
N SER A 182 2.13 -2.58 -26.54
CA SER A 182 1.52 -1.27 -26.74
C SER A 182 2.33 -0.09 -26.16
N GLY A 183 3.52 -0.35 -25.62
CA GLY A 183 4.43 0.66 -25.11
C GLY A 183 4.16 1.08 -23.65
N ALA A 184 4.99 1.97 -23.11
CA ALA A 184 4.95 2.30 -21.68
C ALA A 184 3.84 3.30 -21.30
N GLY A 185 3.34 4.12 -22.24
CA GLY A 185 2.28 5.10 -22.01
C GLY A 185 2.46 5.92 -20.72
N TRP A 186 1.43 5.92 -19.88
CA TRP A 186 1.41 6.60 -18.58
C TRP A 186 2.41 6.03 -17.55
N THR A 187 2.89 4.80 -17.77
CA THR A 187 3.87 4.10 -16.92
C THR A 187 5.33 4.31 -17.36
N SER A 188 5.56 5.14 -18.38
CA SER A 188 6.91 5.58 -18.76
C SER A 188 7.53 6.46 -17.66
N PRO A 189 8.87 6.43 -17.45
CA PRO A 189 9.51 7.23 -16.40
C PRO A 189 9.18 8.72 -16.49
N ARG A 190 9.15 9.28 -17.71
CA ARG A 190 8.82 10.69 -17.95
C ARG A 190 7.37 11.00 -17.59
N SER A 191 6.42 10.15 -17.98
CA SER A 191 5.01 10.36 -17.61
C SER A 191 4.80 10.20 -16.10
N ALA A 192 5.36 9.13 -15.51
CA ALA A 192 5.36 8.87 -14.07
C ALA A 192 5.94 10.04 -13.26
N ALA A 193 6.99 10.71 -13.75
CA ALA A 193 7.52 11.91 -13.12
C ALA A 193 6.53 13.08 -13.06
N ARG A 194 5.68 13.25 -14.10
CA ARG A 194 4.74 14.37 -14.17
C ARG A 194 3.55 14.18 -13.23
N TRP A 195 2.84 13.06 -13.35
CA TRP A 195 1.66 12.81 -12.51
C TRP A 195 2.07 12.45 -11.08
N GLY A 196 3.19 11.75 -10.89
CA GLY A 196 3.73 11.43 -9.56
C GLY A 196 4.14 12.66 -8.77
N ARG A 197 4.56 13.75 -9.42
CA ARG A 197 4.84 15.02 -8.75
C ARG A 197 3.59 15.65 -8.16
N ARG A 198 2.49 15.67 -8.92
CA ARG A 198 1.19 16.19 -8.43
C ARG A 198 0.72 15.34 -7.25
N ALA A 199 0.76 14.02 -7.38
CA ALA A 199 0.39 13.10 -6.31
C ALA A 199 1.24 13.29 -5.04
N ALA A 200 2.57 13.44 -5.18
CA ALA A 200 3.45 13.66 -4.04
C ALA A 200 3.16 15.00 -3.35
N TYR A 201 2.90 16.08 -4.10
CA TYR A 201 2.54 17.37 -3.49
C TYR A 201 1.19 17.33 -2.79
N THR A 202 0.19 16.63 -3.35
CA THR A 202 -1.08 16.39 -2.64
C THR A 202 -0.85 15.60 -1.35
N ALA A 203 -0.02 14.55 -1.41
CA ALA A 203 0.31 13.73 -0.24
C ALA A 203 1.17 14.45 0.81
N VAL A 204 1.74 15.62 0.47
CA VAL A 204 2.43 16.51 1.40
C VAL A 204 1.47 17.55 1.97
N ALA A 205 0.60 18.13 1.14
CA ALA A 205 -0.28 19.21 1.55
C ALA A 205 -1.32 18.76 2.59
N VAL A 206 -1.97 17.61 2.37
CA VAL A 206 -3.05 17.13 3.25
C VAL A 206 -2.61 16.92 4.72
N PRO A 207 -1.54 16.15 5.03
CA PRO A 207 -1.06 16.02 6.40
C PRO A 207 -0.55 17.33 7.01
N LEU A 208 -0.09 18.29 6.20
CA LEU A 208 0.28 19.62 6.71
C LEU A 208 -0.94 20.46 7.10
N VAL A 209 -2.09 20.30 6.43
CA VAL A 209 -3.35 20.91 6.88
C VAL A 209 -3.73 20.39 8.26
N TYR A 210 -3.70 19.07 8.47
CA TYR A 210 -3.90 18.47 9.79
C TYR A 210 -2.86 18.99 10.80
N ALA A 211 -1.58 19.03 10.42
CA ALA A 211 -0.54 19.48 11.34
C ALA A 211 -0.72 20.94 11.76
N SER A 212 -1.23 21.79 10.86
CA SER A 212 -1.47 23.20 11.15
C SER A 212 -2.54 23.42 12.23
N THR A 213 -3.60 22.60 12.25
CA THR A 213 -4.64 22.72 13.30
C THR A 213 -4.09 22.30 14.66
N ARG A 214 -3.35 21.19 14.73
CA ARG A 214 -2.78 20.71 16.00
C ARG A 214 -1.68 21.63 16.55
N TRP A 215 -0.87 22.22 15.68
CA TRP A 215 0.13 23.20 16.10
C TRP A 215 -0.49 24.52 16.54
N ALA A 216 -1.58 24.97 15.90
CA ALA A 216 -2.33 26.14 16.35
C ALA A 216 -2.79 25.98 17.81
N TRP A 217 -3.32 24.80 18.15
CA TRP A 217 -3.73 24.48 19.52
C TRP A 217 -2.55 24.47 20.50
N ALA A 218 -1.43 23.86 20.12
CA ALA A 218 -0.26 23.82 21.00
C ALA A 218 0.38 25.20 21.28
N VAL A 219 0.19 26.18 20.38
CA VAL A 219 0.65 27.56 20.61
C VAL A 219 -0.40 28.46 21.27
N GLY A 220 -1.53 27.90 21.71
CA GLY A 220 -2.56 28.62 22.46
C GLY A 220 -3.69 29.21 21.62
N TYR A 221 -3.81 28.85 20.34
CA TYR A 221 -4.88 29.32 19.46
C TYR A 221 -5.93 28.20 19.26
N PRO A 222 -7.15 28.30 19.86
CA PRO A 222 -8.18 27.25 19.84
C PRO A 222 -8.92 27.19 18.49
N LEU A 223 -8.20 26.94 17.40
CA LEU A 223 -8.76 26.91 16.04
C LEU A 223 -9.80 25.78 15.91
N GLY A 224 -11.08 26.15 15.81
CA GLY A 224 -12.17 25.19 15.63
C GLY A 224 -12.41 24.31 16.84
N LEU A 225 -12.31 24.89 18.05
CA LEU A 225 -12.67 24.31 19.34
C LEU A 225 -13.58 25.29 20.11
N SER A 226 -14.55 24.76 20.84
CA SER A 226 -15.34 25.46 21.85
C SER A 226 -14.50 25.71 23.10
N ASP A 227 -14.92 26.67 23.94
CA ASP A 227 -14.21 26.98 25.18
C ASP A 227 -14.17 25.77 26.14
N GLU A 228 -15.25 24.98 26.18
CA GLU A 228 -15.34 23.75 26.98
C GLU A 228 -14.30 22.71 26.54
N MET A 229 -14.27 22.36 25.25
CA MET A 229 -13.31 21.38 24.71
C MET A 229 -11.87 21.87 24.82
N TRP A 230 -11.66 23.19 24.71
CA TRP A 230 -10.36 23.83 24.86
C TRP A 230 -9.80 23.69 26.27
N GLU A 231 -10.61 23.90 27.30
CA GLU A 231 -10.21 23.73 28.71
C GLU A 231 -9.98 22.24 29.04
N GLU A 232 -10.88 21.34 28.64
CA GLU A 232 -10.70 19.89 28.85
C GLU A 232 -9.36 19.38 28.30
N GLY A 233 -9.01 19.75 27.06
CA GLY A 233 -7.76 19.27 26.47
C GLY A 233 -6.49 19.91 27.06
N LYS A 234 -6.59 21.01 27.83
CA LYS A 234 -5.44 21.54 28.60
C LYS A 234 -5.16 20.66 29.81
N GLU A 235 -6.19 20.19 30.51
CA GLU A 235 -6.04 19.35 31.70
C GLU A 235 -5.28 18.06 31.37
N ASP A 236 -5.53 17.49 30.20
CA ASP A 236 -4.91 16.24 29.71
C ASP A 236 -3.62 16.43 28.89
N ASN A 237 -3.11 17.66 28.74
CA ASN A 237 -2.00 18.00 27.84
C ASN A 237 -2.22 17.53 26.38
N LEU A 238 -3.47 17.41 25.95
CA LEU A 238 -3.86 16.82 24.67
C LEU A 238 -3.29 17.60 23.47
N TRP A 239 -3.15 18.92 23.61
CA TRP A 239 -2.64 19.79 22.55
C TRP A 239 -1.16 19.56 22.25
N LEU A 240 -0.35 19.34 23.28
CA LEU A 240 1.07 18.99 23.11
C LEU A 240 1.23 17.61 22.48
N PHE A 241 0.43 16.63 22.90
CA PHE A 241 0.41 15.31 22.27
C PHE A 241 -0.04 15.37 20.81
N GLY A 242 -1.08 16.15 20.52
CA GLY A 242 -1.56 16.41 19.16
C GLY A 242 -0.48 17.05 18.29
N ALA A 243 0.25 18.04 18.80
CA ALA A 243 1.36 18.68 18.07
C ALA A 243 2.55 17.73 17.87
N ALA A 244 2.85 16.84 18.81
CA ALA A 244 3.87 15.82 18.64
C ALA A 244 3.51 14.85 17.48
N LEU A 245 2.27 14.36 17.45
CA LEU A 245 1.77 13.52 16.36
C LEU A 245 1.75 14.27 15.01
N ALA A 246 1.29 15.52 15.01
CA ALA A 246 1.33 16.40 13.84
C ALA A 246 2.76 16.62 13.32
N THR A 247 3.74 16.73 14.22
CA THR A 247 5.16 16.84 13.85
C THR A 247 5.65 15.56 13.19
N MET A 248 5.27 14.38 13.69
CA MET A 248 5.57 13.12 13.00
C MET A 248 4.92 13.06 11.61
N GLY A 249 3.68 13.53 11.48
CA GLY A 249 2.99 13.67 10.19
C GLY A 249 3.71 14.62 9.23
N ALA A 250 4.18 15.77 9.72
CA ALA A 250 4.95 16.74 8.95
C ALA A 250 6.32 16.19 8.52
N LEU A 251 7.02 15.46 9.39
CA LEU A 251 8.25 14.74 9.04
C LEU A 251 7.98 13.65 7.99
N GLY A 252 6.88 12.90 8.12
CA GLY A 252 6.41 11.94 7.10
C GLY A 252 6.10 12.61 5.76
N SER A 253 5.59 13.84 5.79
CA SER A 253 5.35 14.67 4.60
C SER A 253 6.65 15.08 3.94
N LEU A 254 7.64 15.54 4.73
CA LEU A 254 8.99 15.79 4.23
C LEU A 254 9.58 14.51 3.62
N LEU A 255 9.37 13.36 4.26
CA LEU A 255 9.81 12.06 3.74
C LEU A 255 9.14 11.71 2.40
N THR A 256 7.87 12.08 2.22
CA THR A 256 7.09 11.86 1.00
C THR A 256 7.67 12.62 -0.19
N LEU A 257 8.30 13.79 0.01
CA LEU A 257 9.02 14.49 -1.06
C LEU A 257 10.17 13.66 -1.64
N GLY A 258 10.70 12.69 -0.89
CA GLY A 258 11.72 11.74 -1.35
C GLY A 258 11.23 10.89 -2.52
N LEU A 259 9.92 10.68 -2.64
CA LEU A 259 9.32 9.97 -3.77
C LEU A 259 9.45 10.74 -5.08
N VAL A 260 9.85 12.01 -5.09
CA VAL A 260 10.02 12.84 -6.29
C VAL A 260 11.34 13.60 -6.35
N GLN A 261 12.11 13.62 -5.27
CA GLN A 261 13.39 14.31 -5.18
C GLN A 261 14.59 13.35 -5.25
N ARG A 262 15.77 13.90 -5.58
CA ARG A 262 17.01 13.09 -5.75
C ARG A 262 17.42 12.32 -4.49
N TRP A 263 17.13 12.85 -3.30
CA TRP A 263 17.57 12.24 -2.04
C TRP A 263 16.82 10.94 -1.71
N GLY A 264 15.61 10.72 -2.26
CA GLY A 264 14.94 9.42 -2.17
C GLY A 264 15.42 8.41 -3.22
N GLU A 265 16.34 8.80 -4.09
CA GLU A 265 16.93 7.95 -5.12
C GLU A 265 18.41 7.62 -4.84
N VAL A 266 19.10 8.56 -4.20
CA VAL A 266 20.51 8.50 -3.80
C VAL A 266 20.64 9.12 -2.41
N PHE A 267 21.27 8.42 -1.48
CA PHE A 267 21.46 8.91 -0.13
C PHE A 267 22.26 10.23 -0.12
N PRO A 268 21.78 11.26 0.61
CA PRO A 268 22.50 12.51 0.79
C PRO A 268 23.95 12.35 1.24
N ARG A 269 24.80 13.31 0.88
CA ARG A 269 26.24 13.25 1.16
C ARG A 269 26.61 13.36 2.64
N TRP A 270 25.68 13.84 3.46
CA TRP A 270 25.86 14.02 4.90
C TRP A 270 25.53 12.76 5.72
N ILE A 271 24.94 11.72 5.13
CA ILE A 271 24.64 10.46 5.86
C ILE A 271 25.91 9.61 5.95
N PRO A 272 26.48 9.40 7.15
CA PRO A 272 27.66 8.56 7.34
C PRO A 272 27.40 7.13 6.84
N GLY A 273 28.38 6.51 6.17
CA GLY A 273 28.30 5.13 5.67
C GLY A 273 27.43 4.89 4.43
N LEU A 274 26.48 5.77 4.11
CA LEU A 274 25.55 5.64 2.97
C LEU A 274 25.74 6.70 1.88
N ARG A 275 26.58 7.71 2.11
CA ARG A 275 26.91 8.80 1.18
C ARG A 275 26.97 8.35 -0.29
N GLY A 276 26.08 8.92 -1.11
CA GLY A 276 26.10 8.73 -2.57
C GLY A 276 25.65 7.33 -3.05
N ARG A 277 25.30 6.41 -2.14
CA ARG A 277 24.77 5.09 -2.53
C ARG A 277 23.34 5.23 -3.05
N ARG A 278 22.95 4.34 -3.97
CA ARG A 278 21.56 4.27 -4.46
C ARG A 278 20.66 3.74 -3.36
N VAL A 279 19.54 4.43 -3.13
CA VAL A 279 18.49 3.96 -2.21
C VAL A 279 17.80 2.73 -2.82
N PRO A 280 17.75 1.58 -2.12
CA PRO A 280 16.96 0.43 -2.57
C PRO A 280 15.48 0.83 -2.70
N PRO A 281 14.81 0.60 -3.84
CA PRO A 281 13.43 1.06 -4.03
C PRO A 281 12.44 0.58 -2.96
N ALA A 282 12.67 -0.63 -2.41
CA ALA A 282 11.83 -1.18 -1.35
C ALA A 282 11.84 -0.33 -0.06
N LEU A 283 12.94 0.37 0.24
CA LEU A 283 13.05 1.24 1.41
C LEU A 283 12.04 2.41 1.36
N ALA A 284 11.66 2.86 0.17
CA ALA A 284 10.65 3.90 -0.01
C ALA A 284 9.26 3.30 -0.24
N ILE A 285 9.16 2.26 -1.07
CA ILE A 285 7.87 1.70 -1.51
C ILE A 285 7.13 1.04 -0.35
N VAL A 286 7.79 0.19 0.44
CA VAL A 286 7.14 -0.57 1.51
C VAL A 286 6.52 0.35 2.57
N PRO A 287 7.27 1.27 3.21
CA PRO A 287 6.67 2.15 4.23
C PRO A 287 5.60 3.07 3.64
N ALA A 288 5.82 3.64 2.44
CA ALA A 288 4.83 4.52 1.83
C ALA A 288 3.52 3.77 1.47
N SER A 289 3.61 2.52 1.01
CA SER A 289 2.43 1.69 0.78
C SER A 289 1.70 1.31 2.07
N LEU A 290 2.42 0.99 3.15
CA LEU A 290 1.81 0.68 4.45
C LEU A 290 1.08 1.90 5.01
N VAL A 291 1.74 3.07 5.04
CA VAL A 291 1.14 4.32 5.50
C VAL A 291 -0.06 4.69 4.63
N ALA A 292 0.02 4.54 3.30
CA ALA A 292 -1.11 4.82 2.41
C ALA A 292 -2.36 4.00 2.76
N VAL A 293 -2.20 2.72 3.10
CA VAL A 293 -3.33 1.88 3.56
C VAL A 293 -3.84 2.37 4.90
N MET A 294 -2.96 2.56 5.89
CA MET A 294 -3.34 2.95 7.25
C MET A 294 -4.07 4.29 7.31
N VAL A 295 -3.62 5.30 6.56
CA VAL A 295 -4.27 6.62 6.53
C VAL A 295 -5.58 6.59 5.75
N THR A 296 -5.68 5.72 4.74
CA THR A 296 -6.94 5.52 4.01
C THR A 296 -8.00 4.90 4.92
N THR A 297 -7.66 3.83 5.65
CA THR A 297 -8.62 3.16 6.55
C THR A 297 -9.02 4.06 7.70
N ALA A 298 -8.06 4.77 8.31
CA ALA A 298 -8.35 5.75 9.35
C ALA A 298 -9.27 6.87 8.83
N GLY A 299 -8.97 7.43 7.65
CA GLY A 299 -9.78 8.47 7.05
C GLY A 299 -11.22 8.04 6.72
N ILE A 300 -11.40 6.81 6.20
CA ILE A 300 -12.75 6.27 5.92
C ILE A 300 -13.53 6.11 7.23
N MET A 301 -12.90 5.67 8.32
CA MET A 301 -13.54 5.60 9.63
C MET A 301 -13.99 7.00 10.10
N TYR A 302 -13.14 8.02 10.01
CA TYR A 302 -13.51 9.38 10.39
C TYR A 302 -14.67 9.93 9.56
N ILE A 303 -14.69 9.67 8.25
CA ILE A 303 -15.84 10.00 7.39
C ILE A 303 -17.11 9.30 7.92
N ARG A 304 -17.02 8.00 8.19
CA ARG A 304 -18.15 7.20 8.69
C ARG A 304 -18.69 7.78 10.00
N LEU A 305 -17.83 7.99 10.99
CA LEU A 305 -18.19 8.54 12.30
C LEU A 305 -18.78 9.95 12.19
N HIS A 306 -18.25 10.77 11.29
CA HIS A 306 -18.80 12.11 11.02
C HIS A 306 -20.24 12.05 10.51
N PHE A 307 -20.53 11.19 9.53
CA PHE A 307 -21.88 11.02 8.99
C PHE A 307 -22.84 10.27 9.93
N GLN A 308 -22.32 9.50 10.88
CA GLN A 308 -23.11 8.85 11.93
C GLN A 308 -23.49 9.80 13.07
N GLY A 309 -22.93 11.01 13.11
CA GLY A 309 -23.10 11.92 14.25
C GLY A 309 -22.42 11.42 15.53
N ALA A 310 -21.44 10.51 15.41
CA ALA A 310 -20.74 9.92 16.55
C ALA A 310 -19.79 10.91 17.25
N PHE A 311 -19.45 11.99 16.56
CA PHE A 311 -18.81 13.14 17.19
C PHE A 311 -19.93 14.06 17.66
N ASP A 312 -20.19 14.12 18.97
CA ASP A 312 -21.01 15.15 19.64
C ASP A 312 -20.38 16.55 19.53
N ASN A 313 -19.58 16.79 18.50
CA ASN A 313 -18.92 18.04 18.25
C ASN A 313 -19.98 19.03 17.75
N PRO A 314 -20.36 20.06 18.53
CA PRO A 314 -21.07 21.21 17.96
C PRO A 314 -20.28 21.73 16.74
N ALA A 315 -20.95 22.37 15.79
CA ALA A 315 -20.34 22.80 14.52
C ALA A 315 -19.05 23.64 14.70
N GLU A 316 -18.89 24.25 15.87
CA GLU A 316 -17.70 24.97 16.33
C GLU A 316 -16.47 24.08 16.59
N ASN A 317 -16.62 22.79 16.94
CA ASN A 317 -15.57 21.80 17.22
C ASN A 317 -15.03 21.09 15.97
N TRP A 318 -15.15 21.72 14.80
CA TRP A 318 -14.74 21.14 13.52
C TRP A 318 -13.24 20.82 13.46
N GLY A 319 -12.40 21.56 14.18
CA GLY A 319 -10.95 21.40 14.18
C GLY A 319 -10.48 20.05 14.73
N ALA A 320 -11.34 19.37 15.51
CA ALA A 320 -11.03 18.10 16.11
C ALA A 320 -11.13 16.90 15.16
N THR A 321 -12.02 16.93 14.17
CA THR A 321 -12.38 15.73 13.38
C THR A 321 -12.45 15.97 11.88
N VAL A 322 -12.71 17.20 11.42
CA VAL A 322 -12.82 17.51 10.00
C VAL A 322 -11.50 17.31 9.25
N PRO A 323 -10.32 17.71 9.78
CA PRO A 323 -9.03 17.47 9.09
C PRO A 323 -8.73 15.99 8.80
N GLU A 324 -9.30 15.05 9.55
CA GLU A 324 -9.14 13.62 9.34
C GLU A 324 -10.00 13.08 8.19
N THR A 325 -11.15 13.70 7.93
CA THR A 325 -12.05 13.27 6.85
C THR A 325 -11.41 13.37 5.46
N ILE A 326 -10.36 14.18 5.29
CA ILE A 326 -9.61 14.30 4.03
C ILE A 326 -8.45 13.30 3.90
N TRP A 327 -8.18 12.48 4.92
CA TRP A 327 -7.09 11.49 4.87
C TRP A 327 -7.19 10.43 3.76
N PRO A 328 -8.38 10.03 3.24
CA PRO A 328 -8.42 9.15 2.08
C PRO A 328 -7.79 9.78 0.83
N VAL A 329 -7.88 11.12 0.69
CA VAL A 329 -7.18 11.85 -0.38
C VAL A 329 -5.67 11.75 -0.19
N TRP A 330 -5.18 11.86 1.05
CA TRP A 330 -3.77 11.65 1.38
C TRP A 330 -3.32 10.24 1.02
N GLY A 331 -4.06 9.22 1.45
CA GLY A 331 -3.73 7.81 1.21
C GLY A 331 -3.68 7.46 -0.29
N VAL A 332 -4.68 7.89 -1.06
CA VAL A 332 -4.70 7.70 -2.52
C VAL A 332 -3.55 8.45 -3.20
N ALA A 333 -3.29 9.69 -2.79
CA ALA A 333 -2.18 10.47 -3.33
C ALA A 333 -0.82 9.84 -3.01
N LEU A 334 -0.63 9.30 -1.80
CA LEU A 334 0.59 8.62 -1.39
C LEU A 334 0.78 7.30 -2.15
N ALA A 335 -0.29 6.51 -2.31
CA ALA A 335 -0.25 5.29 -3.13
C ALA A 335 0.12 5.60 -4.59
N ALA A 336 -0.46 6.66 -5.16
CA ALA A 336 -0.13 7.14 -6.50
C ALA A 336 1.34 7.60 -6.58
N ALA A 337 1.81 8.44 -5.65
CA ALA A 337 3.20 8.88 -5.61
C ALA A 337 4.18 7.69 -5.51
N THR A 338 3.83 6.69 -4.70
CA THR A 338 4.59 5.44 -4.54
C THR A 338 4.65 4.64 -5.85
N LEU A 339 3.52 4.52 -6.55
CA LEU A 339 3.44 3.86 -7.84
C LEU A 339 4.26 4.58 -8.92
N ALA A 340 4.23 5.92 -8.92
CA ALA A 340 5.07 6.73 -9.80
C ALA A 340 6.56 6.50 -9.50
N TYR A 341 6.95 6.52 -8.23
CA TYR A 341 8.32 6.23 -7.79
C TYR A 341 8.77 4.86 -8.28
N TYR A 342 7.93 3.82 -8.13
CA TYR A 342 8.19 2.48 -8.67
C TYR A 342 8.40 2.51 -10.19
N PHE A 343 7.55 3.20 -10.95
CA PHE A 343 7.68 3.25 -12.41
C PHE A 343 8.89 4.02 -12.92
N ARG A 344 9.35 5.05 -12.19
CA ARG A 344 10.61 5.73 -12.50
C ARG A 344 11.83 4.88 -12.16
N ARG A 345 11.75 4.08 -11.11
CA ARG A 345 12.89 3.31 -10.57
C ARG A 345 13.00 1.89 -11.12
N ARG A 346 11.95 1.36 -11.77
CA ARG A 346 12.00 0.02 -12.38
C ARG A 346 12.87 0.02 -13.64
N GLY A 347 13.99 -0.72 -13.57
CA GLY A 347 14.88 -0.91 -14.71
C GLY A 347 14.35 -1.89 -15.76
N ALA A 348 15.28 -2.47 -16.53
CA ALA A 348 15.00 -3.56 -17.45
C ALA A 348 14.39 -4.75 -16.71
N CYS A 349 13.30 -5.30 -17.26
CA CYS A 349 12.68 -6.47 -16.69
C CYS A 349 13.50 -7.70 -17.02
N LYS A 350 14.03 -8.39 -16.01
CA LYS A 350 14.80 -9.63 -16.18
C LYS A 350 14.00 -10.78 -16.83
N ARG A 351 12.66 -10.72 -16.84
CA ARG A 351 11.78 -11.77 -17.39
C ARG A 351 11.43 -11.59 -18.87
N CYS A 352 11.16 -10.35 -19.31
CA CYS A 352 10.79 -10.08 -20.70
C CYS A 352 11.83 -9.25 -21.46
N GLY A 353 12.96 -8.89 -20.85
CA GLY A 353 14.01 -8.04 -21.44
C GLY A 353 13.62 -6.56 -21.59
N ARG A 354 12.33 -6.22 -21.56
CA ARG A 354 11.83 -4.87 -21.83
C ARG A 354 12.29 -3.85 -20.80
N GLY A 355 12.62 -2.65 -21.26
CA GLY A 355 13.03 -1.52 -20.42
C GLY A 355 14.55 -1.30 -20.33
N ALA A 356 15.34 -1.94 -21.20
CA ALA A 356 16.78 -1.71 -21.33
C ALA A 356 17.14 -0.44 -22.16
N GLY A 357 16.14 0.28 -22.68
CA GLY A 357 16.36 1.49 -23.48
C GLY A 357 16.90 2.64 -22.62
N GLY A 358 18.22 2.84 -22.68
CA GLY A 358 18.90 3.97 -22.06
C GLY A 358 20.41 4.05 -22.27
N THR A 359 21.13 2.93 -22.45
CA THR A 359 22.56 2.93 -22.77
C THR A 359 22.99 1.61 -23.43
N ALA A 360 22.73 1.47 -24.72
CA ALA A 360 23.57 0.64 -25.57
C ALA A 360 23.91 1.55 -26.76
N ALA A 361 24.99 2.32 -26.62
CA ALA A 361 25.66 2.85 -27.78
C ALA A 361 26.06 1.64 -28.61
N GLU A 362 25.45 1.54 -29.78
CA GLU A 362 25.80 0.58 -30.82
C GLU A 362 27.29 0.75 -31.14
N PRO A 363 28.09 -0.32 -31.24
CA PRO A 363 29.48 -0.19 -31.67
C PRO A 363 29.44 0.25 -33.13
N GLU A 364 29.85 1.48 -33.39
CA GLU A 364 30.07 2.01 -34.73
C GLU A 364 30.98 1.05 -35.51
N PRO A 365 30.58 0.57 -36.70
CA PRO A 365 31.44 -0.27 -37.51
C PRO A 365 32.64 0.57 -37.95
N ARG A 366 33.84 0.22 -37.47
CA ARG A 366 35.10 0.82 -37.94
C ARG A 366 35.14 0.67 -39.46
N ARG A 367 35.09 1.80 -40.17
CA ARG A 367 35.43 1.87 -41.59
C ARG A 367 36.80 1.24 -41.79
N ALA A 368 36.86 0.23 -42.67
CA ALA A 368 38.11 -0.26 -43.21
C ALA A 368 38.80 0.91 -43.92
N SER A 369 39.96 1.34 -43.42
CA SER A 369 40.86 2.22 -44.14
C SER A 369 41.48 1.41 -45.28
N ASN A 370 40.94 1.59 -46.49
CA ASN A 370 41.65 1.29 -47.72
C ASN A 370 42.87 2.22 -47.77
N SER A 371 44.05 1.67 -47.49
CA SER A 371 45.32 2.29 -47.90
C SER A 371 45.74 1.54 -49.15
N SER A 372 45.37 2.08 -50.30
CA SER A 372 45.90 1.69 -51.60
C SER A 372 47.40 2.00 -51.66
N MET A 373 48.14 1.04 -52.20
CA MET A 373 49.51 1.18 -52.70
C MET A 373 49.61 2.25 -53.81
N SER A 374 50.87 2.66 -54.09
CA SER A 374 51.39 3.55 -55.16
C SER A 374 51.22 5.06 -54.95
N ALA A 375 52.22 5.92 -55.19
CA ALA A 375 53.51 5.78 -55.88
C ALA A 375 54.59 6.56 -55.11
#